data_AF-A0A6J2X5E7-F1
#
_entry.id   AF-A0A6J2X5E7-F1
#
_cell.length_a   1.000
_cell.length_b   1.000
_cell.length_c   1.000
_cell.angle_alpha   90.00
_cell.angle_beta   90.00
_cell.angle_gamma   90.00
#
_symmetry.space_group_name_H-M   'P 1'
#
loop_
_entity.id
_entity.type
_entity.pdbx_description
1 polymer ?
#
loop_
_entity_poly.entity_id
_entity_poly.type
_entity_poly.pdbx_seq_one_letter_code
_entity_poly.pdbx_strand_id
1 'polypeptide(L)'
;MAETISQIPLAQESTEVRCQEKTRGGVRYEVILGEPEVKAAPPKKPLSPKNSVSVQDIEEKLKAAEERRQQLESSKIAALSAKMQKIEEASRKKDEQTTQFITATRDALEQKMGTVTEKREAYISDLKTKLKDHIENVEKTRLSLEQQTDEVRTAIEEKLKTATIQRDENLKKMLERLKEHEEQVRKVKSSNNTKLQDLGNAILTKLVQARNRREQIEQEQLEKLKKNNSRPFEKQKSVESTIESRKSEVINLIENKLCIAEQIREKVIQKKVELAKKHNEHLNEVKQTLGNRKSEQVNKIENKLTAAEQKREQEMQKKLEHIKKHEKHAELVRQNKAVLAAKAPSSG
;
A
#
# COMPACT_ATOMS: atom_id res chain seq x y z
N MET A 1 76.95 2.74 -219.49
CA MET A 1 77.13 4.09 -220.05
C MET A 1 77.34 5.05 -218.88
N ALA A 2 78.47 5.79 -218.89
CA ALA A 2 78.68 7.19 -218.49
C ALA A 2 77.67 7.85 -217.50
N GLU A 3 78.09 8.30 -216.30
CA GLU A 3 78.52 9.70 -215.91
C GLU A 3 77.29 10.51 -215.39
N THR A 4 77.26 11.38 -214.36
CA THR A 4 78.23 12.33 -213.76
C THR A 4 77.77 12.81 -212.34
N ILE A 5 78.74 13.37 -211.62
CA ILE A 5 78.88 13.99 -210.27
C ILE A 5 78.05 15.26 -209.99
N SER A 6 77.79 15.61 -208.70
CA SER A 6 78.13 16.90 -208.01
C SER A 6 77.28 17.12 -206.74
N GLN A 7 77.81 17.03 -205.50
CA GLN A 7 78.67 17.95 -204.71
C GLN A 7 77.90 19.08 -203.97
N ILE A 8 78.10 19.11 -202.63
CA ILE A 8 77.46 19.94 -201.59
C ILE A 8 78.12 21.33 -201.49
N PRO A 9 77.40 22.44 -201.22
CA PRO A 9 78.01 23.72 -200.85
C PRO A 9 78.03 23.97 -199.32
N LEU A 10 79.17 24.53 -198.90
CA LEU A 10 79.58 25.00 -197.58
C LEU A 10 79.25 26.51 -197.43
N ALA A 11 78.72 26.98 -196.29
CA ALA A 11 78.62 28.42 -195.98
C ALA A 11 78.87 28.71 -194.48
N GLN A 12 79.59 29.79 -194.22
CA GLN A 12 80.48 30.07 -193.08
C GLN A 12 79.79 30.62 -191.81
N GLU A 13 80.22 30.15 -190.62
CA GLU A 13 80.01 30.79 -189.31
C GLU A 13 80.92 32.02 -189.13
N SER A 14 80.38 33.12 -188.58
CA SER A 14 81.15 34.33 -188.23
C SER A 14 81.07 34.60 -186.73
N THR A 15 81.96 34.00 -185.95
CA THR A 15 82.16 34.29 -184.51
C THR A 15 83.13 35.46 -184.33
N GLU A 16 82.75 36.51 -183.61
CA GLU A 16 83.59 37.70 -183.35
C GLU A 16 83.91 37.87 -181.85
N VAL A 17 85.16 38.19 -181.52
CA VAL A 17 85.61 38.45 -180.14
C VAL A 17 85.97 39.92 -179.99
N ARG A 18 85.34 40.62 -179.03
CA ARG A 18 85.48 42.07 -178.81
C ARG A 18 85.85 42.38 -177.35
N CYS A 19 86.33 43.61 -177.10
CA CYS A 19 86.60 44.13 -175.76
C CYS A 19 87.55 43.27 -174.89
N GLN A 20 88.68 42.83 -175.47
CA GLN A 20 89.69 42.08 -174.71
C GLN A 20 90.51 43.01 -173.80
N GLU A 21 90.44 42.77 -172.49
CA GLU A 21 91.15 43.53 -171.47
C GLU A 21 92.01 42.59 -170.62
N LYS A 22 93.32 42.86 -170.61
CA LYS A 22 94.32 42.03 -169.93
C LYS A 22 94.76 42.72 -168.65
N THR A 23 94.61 42.04 -167.51
CA THR A 23 95.22 42.44 -166.24
C THR A 23 96.23 41.38 -165.80
N ARG A 24 97.06 41.68 -164.80
CA ARG A 24 98.14 40.77 -164.34
C ARG A 24 97.64 39.37 -163.92
N GLY A 25 96.36 39.23 -163.56
CA GLY A 25 95.73 37.97 -163.14
C GLY A 25 94.92 37.23 -164.21
N GLY A 26 94.87 37.73 -165.45
CA GLY A 26 94.13 37.07 -166.52
C GLY A 26 93.53 38.03 -167.54
N VAL A 27 92.94 37.45 -168.57
CA VAL A 27 92.35 38.18 -169.69
C VAL A 27 90.84 37.96 -169.69
N ARG A 28 90.09 39.06 -169.72
CA ARG A 28 88.65 39.03 -170.00
C ARG A 28 88.41 39.50 -171.43
N TYR A 29 87.49 38.87 -172.13
CA TYR A 29 87.03 39.29 -173.45
C TYR A 29 85.57 38.91 -173.62
N GLU A 30 84.89 39.62 -174.50
CA GLU A 30 83.49 39.36 -174.83
C GLU A 30 83.42 38.58 -176.14
N VAL A 31 82.76 37.42 -176.13
CA VAL A 31 82.59 36.56 -177.32
C VAL A 31 81.18 36.73 -177.82
N ILE A 32 81.04 37.21 -179.05
CA ILE A 32 79.75 37.40 -179.71
C ILE A 32 79.63 36.32 -180.79
N LEU A 33 78.78 35.34 -180.50
CA LEU A 33 78.51 34.19 -181.38
C LEU A 33 77.51 34.54 -182.52
N GLY A 34 76.85 35.69 -182.42
CA GLY A 34 75.93 36.27 -183.42
C GLY A 34 75.32 37.58 -182.91
N GLU A 35 74.94 38.51 -183.80
CA GLU A 35 74.36 39.80 -183.37
C GLU A 35 72.97 39.62 -182.74
N PRO A 36 72.68 40.26 -181.59
CA PRO A 36 71.36 40.19 -180.96
C PRO A 36 70.30 40.92 -181.80
N GLU A 37 69.17 40.27 -182.08
CA GLU A 37 68.11 40.72 -182.99
C GLU A 37 67.30 41.96 -182.50
N VAL A 38 67.65 42.52 -181.32
CA VAL A 38 67.01 43.71 -180.75
C VAL A 38 68.06 44.66 -180.16
N LYS A 39 68.27 45.83 -180.80
CA LYS A 39 69.20 46.90 -180.35
C LYS A 39 68.51 47.92 -179.42
N ALA A 40 68.14 47.53 -178.19
CA ALA A 40 67.66 48.47 -177.16
C ALA A 40 68.37 48.29 -175.80
N ALA A 41 68.88 49.38 -175.24
CA ALA A 41 69.57 49.39 -173.95
C ALA A 41 68.60 49.25 -172.75
N PRO A 42 68.97 48.61 -171.62
CA PRO A 42 68.07 48.41 -170.49
C PRO A 42 67.80 49.72 -169.72
N PRO A 43 66.60 49.93 -169.16
CA PRO A 43 66.27 51.18 -168.46
C PRO A 43 66.95 51.24 -167.08
N LYS A 44 67.52 52.41 -166.75
CA LYS A 44 68.05 52.69 -165.40
C LYS A 44 66.91 52.69 -164.38
N LYS A 45 66.97 51.77 -163.40
CA LYS A 45 65.99 51.73 -162.30
C LYS A 45 66.19 52.91 -161.35
N PRO A 46 65.12 53.54 -160.84
CA PRO A 46 65.21 54.61 -159.85
C PRO A 46 65.80 54.09 -158.53
N LEU A 47 66.57 54.93 -157.82
CA LEU A 47 67.13 54.58 -156.51
C LEU A 47 66.00 54.32 -155.51
N SER A 48 65.99 53.12 -154.92
CA SER A 48 65.02 52.74 -153.90
C SER A 48 65.10 53.65 -152.66
N PRO A 49 63.97 53.93 -151.99
CA PRO A 49 63.93 54.72 -150.75
C PRO A 49 64.87 54.14 -149.70
N LYS A 50 65.65 55.01 -149.02
CA LYS A 50 66.51 54.60 -147.91
C LYS A 50 65.62 54.17 -146.74
N ASN A 51 65.40 52.86 -146.58
CA ASN A 51 64.81 52.28 -145.39
C ASN A 51 65.80 52.42 -144.22
N SER A 52 65.74 53.53 -143.49
CA SER A 52 66.40 53.66 -142.19
C SER A 52 65.53 52.99 -141.14
N VAL A 53 65.66 51.67 -141.00
CA VAL A 53 64.97 50.93 -139.95
C VAL A 53 65.58 51.36 -138.61
N SER A 54 64.80 52.00 -137.75
CA SER A 54 65.24 52.41 -136.42
C SER A 54 65.56 51.17 -135.59
N VAL A 55 66.56 51.27 -134.69
CA VAL A 55 66.90 50.16 -133.78
C VAL A 55 65.68 49.72 -132.96
N GLN A 56 64.81 50.66 -132.58
CA GLN A 56 63.54 50.35 -131.90
C GLN A 56 62.57 49.53 -132.78
N ASP A 57 62.45 49.82 -134.07
CA ASP A 57 61.57 49.07 -134.97
C ASP A 57 62.07 47.63 -135.20
N ILE A 58 63.40 47.44 -135.14
CA ILE A 58 64.02 46.11 -135.23
C ILE A 58 63.76 45.33 -133.94
N GLU A 59 63.94 45.96 -132.78
CA GLU A 59 63.64 45.35 -131.47
C GLU A 59 62.17 44.99 -131.32
N GLU A 60 61.24 45.86 -131.73
CA GLU A 60 59.81 45.55 -131.72
C GLU A 60 59.45 44.39 -132.64
N LYS A 61 60.05 44.29 -133.83
CA LYS A 61 59.83 43.14 -134.72
C LYS A 61 60.38 41.83 -134.14
N LEU A 62 61.52 41.87 -133.46
CA LEU A 62 62.08 40.71 -132.77
C LEU A 62 61.22 40.33 -131.57
N LYS A 63 60.77 41.30 -130.77
CA LYS A 63 59.87 41.08 -129.64
C LYS A 63 58.51 40.53 -130.08
N ALA A 64 57.93 41.04 -131.16
CA ALA A 64 56.68 40.52 -131.73
C ALA A 64 56.84 39.12 -132.37
N ALA A 65 58.05 38.76 -132.82
CA ALA A 65 58.36 37.39 -133.23
C ALA A 65 58.50 36.45 -132.03
N GLU A 66 59.15 36.91 -130.96
CA GLU A 66 59.29 36.19 -129.68
C GLU A 66 57.94 35.97 -129.00
N GLU A 67 57.10 37.00 -128.91
CA GLU A 67 55.74 36.92 -128.36
C GLU A 67 54.86 35.98 -129.19
N ARG A 68 54.97 35.99 -130.53
CA ARG A 68 54.27 34.99 -131.36
C ARG A 68 54.75 33.56 -131.09
N ARG A 69 56.06 33.36 -130.86
CA ARG A 69 56.59 32.04 -130.48
C ARG A 69 56.04 31.61 -129.12
N GLN A 70 56.11 32.48 -128.11
CA GLN A 70 55.55 32.22 -126.77
C GLN A 70 54.04 31.98 -126.81
N GLN A 71 53.28 32.74 -127.60
CA GLN A 71 51.84 32.56 -127.75
C GLN A 71 51.50 31.18 -128.33
N LEU A 72 52.24 30.73 -129.35
CA LEU A 72 52.06 29.40 -129.94
C LEU A 72 52.45 28.28 -128.96
N GLU A 73 53.56 28.44 -128.24
CA GLU A 73 53.98 27.49 -127.20
C GLU A 73 52.97 27.44 -126.05
N SER A 74 52.52 28.59 -125.55
CA SER A 74 51.47 28.72 -124.52
C SER A 74 50.16 28.08 -124.97
N SER A 75 49.71 28.35 -126.20
CA SER A 75 48.50 27.73 -126.75
C SER A 75 48.64 26.22 -126.85
N LYS A 76 49.82 25.71 -127.20
CA LYS A 76 50.10 24.27 -127.25
C LYS A 76 50.11 23.65 -125.86
N ILE A 77 50.72 24.30 -124.88
CA ILE A 77 50.72 23.87 -123.47
C ILE A 77 49.30 23.87 -122.91
N ALA A 78 48.51 24.92 -123.15
CA ALA A 78 47.11 25.01 -122.73
C ALA A 78 46.26 23.91 -123.34
N ALA A 79 46.45 23.60 -124.64
CA ALA A 79 45.74 22.51 -125.30
C ALA A 79 46.13 21.12 -124.73
N LEU A 80 47.39 20.91 -124.37
CA LEU A 80 47.84 19.68 -123.71
C LEU A 80 47.29 19.58 -122.29
N SER A 81 47.34 20.67 -121.52
CA SER A 81 46.78 20.74 -120.16
C SER A 81 45.27 20.45 -120.16
N ALA A 82 44.50 21.03 -121.09
CA ALA A 82 43.07 20.76 -121.22
C ALA A 82 42.78 19.28 -121.55
N LYS A 83 43.63 18.63 -122.38
CA LYS A 83 43.51 17.18 -122.64
C LYS A 83 43.82 16.36 -121.41
N MET A 84 44.84 16.70 -120.64
CA MET A 84 45.17 16.02 -119.38
C MET A 84 44.04 16.19 -118.35
N GLN A 85 43.50 17.39 -118.20
CA GLN A 85 42.39 17.67 -117.29
C GLN A 85 41.14 16.86 -117.67
N LYS A 86 40.83 16.71 -118.96
CA LYS A 86 39.70 15.87 -119.41
C LYS A 86 39.90 14.38 -119.08
N ILE A 87 41.14 13.88 -119.16
CA ILE A 87 41.49 12.50 -118.77
C ILE A 87 41.34 12.35 -117.25
N GLU A 88 41.84 13.31 -116.48
CA GLU A 88 41.71 13.32 -115.02
C GLU A 88 40.25 13.38 -114.57
N GLU A 89 39.43 14.25 -115.16
CA GLU A 89 37.99 14.33 -114.88
C GLU A 89 37.24 13.04 -115.24
N ALA A 90 37.62 12.38 -116.34
CA ALA A 90 37.05 11.08 -116.70
C ALA A 90 37.43 9.99 -115.69
N SER A 91 38.69 9.97 -115.24
CA SER A 91 39.14 9.06 -114.18
C SER A 91 38.41 9.34 -112.88
N ARG A 92 38.31 10.61 -112.46
CA ARG A 92 37.62 11.02 -111.25
C ARG A 92 36.16 10.62 -111.25
N LYS A 93 35.44 10.81 -112.37
CA LYS A 93 34.04 10.38 -112.52
C LYS A 93 33.87 8.87 -112.44
N LYS A 94 34.81 8.10 -113.01
CA LYS A 94 34.80 6.64 -112.91
C LYS A 94 34.99 6.19 -111.46
N ASP A 95 35.93 6.81 -110.74
CA ASP A 95 36.20 6.49 -109.35
C ASP A 95 35.01 6.90 -108.45
N GLU A 96 34.43 8.09 -108.67
CA GLU A 96 33.22 8.56 -108.00
C GLU A 96 32.03 7.59 -108.20
N GLN A 97 31.77 7.13 -109.43
CA GLN A 97 30.70 6.15 -109.69
C GLN A 97 30.99 4.81 -109.00
N THR A 98 32.24 4.38 -108.99
CA THR A 98 32.64 3.14 -108.31
C THR A 98 32.43 3.26 -106.81
N THR A 99 32.86 4.36 -106.19
CA THR A 99 32.63 4.63 -104.77
C THR A 99 31.14 4.74 -104.45
N GLN A 100 30.36 5.47 -105.25
CA GLN A 100 28.91 5.59 -105.06
C GLN A 100 28.22 4.23 -105.12
N PHE A 101 28.60 3.38 -106.07
CA PHE A 101 28.05 2.03 -106.18
C PHE A 101 28.38 1.17 -104.96
N ILE A 102 29.63 1.20 -104.50
CA ILE A 102 30.07 0.45 -103.31
C ILE A 102 29.32 0.94 -102.07
N THR A 103 29.26 2.26 -101.85
CA THR A 103 28.58 2.86 -100.69
C THR A 103 27.09 2.58 -100.72
N ALA A 104 26.41 2.79 -101.85
CA ALA A 104 24.97 2.51 -101.97
C ALA A 104 24.64 1.04 -101.73
N THR A 105 25.46 0.12 -102.25
CA THR A 105 25.28 -1.32 -102.05
C THR A 105 25.50 -1.70 -100.58
N ARG A 106 26.53 -1.15 -99.94
CA ARG A 106 26.79 -1.35 -98.51
C ARG A 106 25.63 -0.83 -97.66
N ASP A 107 25.20 0.40 -97.89
CA ASP A 107 24.14 1.05 -97.11
C ASP A 107 22.79 0.34 -97.29
N ALA A 108 22.49 -0.16 -98.50
CA ALA A 108 21.30 -0.97 -98.74
C ALA A 108 21.33 -2.32 -98.01
N LEU A 109 22.50 -2.94 -97.89
CA LEU A 109 22.67 -4.16 -97.10
C LEU A 109 22.54 -3.87 -95.60
N GLU A 110 23.18 -2.82 -95.11
CA GLU A 110 23.09 -2.33 -93.73
C GLU A 110 21.64 -2.06 -93.35
N GLN A 111 20.88 -1.37 -94.20
CA GLN A 111 19.46 -1.09 -93.99
C GLN A 111 18.61 -2.37 -93.94
N LYS A 112 18.86 -3.34 -94.82
CA LYS A 112 18.16 -4.64 -94.79
C LYS A 112 18.47 -5.42 -93.53
N MET A 113 19.73 -5.45 -93.10
CA MET A 113 20.13 -6.11 -91.86
C MET A 113 19.48 -5.42 -90.65
N GLY A 114 19.56 -4.08 -90.59
CA GLY A 114 18.95 -3.23 -89.57
C GLY A 114 17.44 -3.48 -89.42
N THR A 115 16.70 -3.44 -90.52
CA THR A 115 15.24 -3.69 -90.49
C THR A 115 14.87 -5.10 -90.06
N VAL A 116 15.67 -6.12 -90.38
CA VAL A 116 15.45 -7.50 -89.91
C VAL A 116 15.73 -7.60 -88.40
N THR A 117 16.81 -7.00 -87.92
CA THR A 117 17.11 -6.95 -86.48
C THR A 117 16.04 -6.18 -85.71
N GLU A 118 15.61 -5.02 -86.17
CA GLU A 118 14.55 -4.22 -85.54
C GLU A 118 13.23 -5.00 -85.44
N LYS A 119 12.81 -5.68 -86.51
CA LYS A 119 11.60 -6.53 -86.49
C LYS A 119 11.73 -7.67 -85.50
N ARG A 120 12.91 -8.32 -85.45
CA ARG A 120 13.18 -9.40 -84.49
C ARG A 120 13.15 -8.89 -83.06
N GLU A 121 13.77 -7.74 -82.79
CA GLU A 121 13.80 -7.13 -81.46
C GLU A 121 12.43 -6.64 -81.03
N ALA A 122 11.66 -6.03 -81.92
CA ALA A 122 10.27 -5.63 -81.66
C ALA A 122 9.40 -6.84 -81.27
N TYR A 123 9.52 -7.96 -82.01
CA TYR A 123 8.81 -9.20 -81.68
C TYR A 123 9.21 -9.77 -80.32
N ILE A 124 10.52 -9.82 -80.02
CA ILE A 124 11.03 -10.29 -78.73
C ILE A 124 10.55 -9.35 -77.59
N SER A 125 10.53 -8.04 -77.83
CA SER A 125 10.09 -7.04 -76.85
C SER A 125 8.58 -7.13 -76.56
N ASP A 126 7.74 -7.35 -77.58
CA ASP A 126 6.31 -7.59 -77.42
C ASP A 126 6.04 -8.88 -76.59
N LEU A 127 6.75 -9.97 -76.89
CA LEU A 127 6.65 -11.20 -76.10
C LEU A 127 7.07 -11.00 -74.64
N LYS A 128 8.17 -10.28 -74.39
CA LYS A 128 8.64 -9.96 -73.04
C LYS A 128 7.63 -9.12 -72.27
N THR A 129 7.02 -8.13 -72.93
CA THR A 129 5.98 -7.29 -72.32
C THR A 129 4.76 -8.12 -71.94
N LYS A 130 4.26 -8.97 -72.85
CA LYS A 130 3.14 -9.87 -72.55
C LYS A 130 3.41 -10.85 -71.40
N LEU A 131 4.63 -11.40 -71.34
CA LEU A 131 5.07 -12.26 -70.24
C LEU A 131 5.12 -11.49 -68.90
N LYS A 132 5.65 -10.28 -68.92
CA LYS A 132 5.71 -9.40 -67.74
C LYS A 132 4.30 -9.08 -67.22
N ASP A 133 3.40 -8.66 -68.11
CA ASP A 133 2.01 -8.35 -67.76
C ASP A 133 1.28 -9.57 -67.21
N HIS A 134 1.54 -10.76 -67.75
CA HIS A 134 0.97 -12.00 -67.23
C HIS A 134 1.46 -12.30 -65.81
N ILE A 135 2.77 -12.19 -65.56
CA ILE A 135 3.35 -12.39 -64.23
C ILE A 135 2.77 -11.38 -63.23
N GLU A 136 2.64 -10.11 -63.61
CA GLU A 136 2.06 -9.06 -62.76
C GLU A 136 0.60 -9.34 -62.43
N ASN A 137 -0.20 -9.80 -63.41
CA ASN A 137 -1.60 -10.19 -63.17
C ASN A 137 -1.73 -11.41 -62.26
N VAL A 138 -0.85 -12.40 -62.41
CA VAL A 138 -0.79 -13.57 -61.52
C VAL A 138 -0.45 -13.13 -60.11
N GLU A 139 0.55 -12.26 -59.93
CA GLU A 139 0.96 -11.76 -58.62
C GLU A 139 -0.12 -10.90 -57.96
N LYS A 140 -0.80 -10.06 -58.73
CA LYS A 140 -1.97 -9.29 -58.25
C LYS A 140 -3.09 -10.21 -57.76
N THR A 141 -3.36 -11.29 -58.50
CA THR A 141 -4.37 -12.28 -58.11
C THR A 141 -3.94 -13.03 -56.84
N ARG A 142 -2.66 -13.43 -56.74
CA ARG A 142 -2.09 -14.06 -55.55
C ARG A 142 -2.26 -13.16 -54.32
N LEU A 143 -1.84 -11.91 -54.43
CA LEU A 143 -1.93 -10.93 -53.33
C LEU A 143 -3.38 -10.67 -52.92
N SER A 144 -4.30 -10.58 -53.88
CA SER A 144 -5.73 -10.42 -53.58
C SER A 144 -6.32 -11.61 -52.84
N LEU A 145 -5.92 -12.84 -53.17
CA LEU A 145 -6.37 -14.05 -52.49
C LEU A 145 -5.78 -14.16 -51.07
N GLU A 146 -4.51 -13.78 -50.91
CA GLU A 146 -3.84 -13.69 -49.61
C GLU A 146 -4.55 -12.69 -48.70
N GLN A 147 -4.83 -11.49 -49.21
CA GLN A 147 -5.58 -10.46 -48.48
C GLN A 147 -6.98 -10.95 -48.05
N GLN A 148 -7.74 -11.56 -48.96
CA GLN A 148 -9.06 -12.12 -48.62
C GLN A 148 -8.98 -13.21 -47.55
N THR A 149 -7.95 -14.05 -47.60
CA THR A 149 -7.73 -15.12 -46.61
C THR A 149 -7.41 -14.53 -45.24
N ASP A 150 -6.55 -13.52 -45.19
CA ASP A 150 -6.20 -12.83 -43.95
C ASP A 150 -7.40 -12.07 -43.36
N GLU A 151 -8.19 -11.38 -44.18
CA GLU A 151 -9.42 -10.70 -43.74
C GLU A 151 -10.41 -11.69 -43.11
N VAL A 152 -10.62 -12.85 -43.73
CA VAL A 152 -11.47 -13.91 -43.17
C VAL A 152 -10.89 -14.45 -41.86
N ARG A 153 -9.58 -14.67 -41.79
CA ARG A 153 -8.91 -15.13 -40.57
C ARG A 153 -9.08 -14.15 -39.43
N THR A 154 -8.80 -12.86 -39.65
CA THR A 154 -8.96 -11.80 -38.64
C THR A 154 -10.41 -11.70 -38.17
N ALA A 155 -11.38 -11.76 -39.09
CA ALA A 155 -12.81 -11.73 -38.73
C ALA A 155 -13.22 -12.93 -37.86
N ILE A 156 -12.67 -14.11 -38.11
CA ILE A 156 -12.90 -15.30 -37.27
C ILE A 156 -12.26 -15.11 -35.89
N GLU A 157 -11.02 -14.65 -35.82
CA GLU A 157 -10.31 -14.40 -34.56
C GLU A 157 -11.05 -13.37 -33.68
N GLU A 158 -11.55 -12.28 -34.27
CA GLU A 158 -12.34 -11.26 -33.56
C GLU A 158 -13.67 -11.81 -33.03
N LYS A 159 -14.37 -12.63 -33.83
CA LYS A 159 -15.61 -13.30 -33.38
C LYS A 159 -15.34 -14.25 -32.21
N LEU A 160 -14.29 -15.05 -32.27
CA LEU A 160 -13.91 -15.95 -31.19
C LEU A 160 -13.52 -15.19 -29.92
N LYS A 161 -12.80 -14.08 -30.06
CA LYS A 161 -12.43 -13.21 -28.95
C LYS A 161 -13.68 -12.59 -28.30
N THR A 162 -14.60 -12.07 -29.12
CA THR A 162 -15.87 -11.49 -28.64
C THR A 162 -16.72 -12.54 -27.92
N ALA A 163 -16.86 -13.73 -28.49
CA ALA A 163 -17.59 -14.83 -27.86
C ALA A 163 -16.96 -15.26 -26.52
N THR A 164 -15.63 -15.27 -26.44
CA THR A 164 -14.91 -15.58 -25.19
C THR A 164 -15.17 -14.51 -24.13
N ILE A 165 -15.07 -13.22 -24.49
CA ILE A 165 -15.35 -12.10 -23.58
C ILE A 165 -16.80 -12.19 -23.07
N GLN A 166 -17.77 -12.40 -23.96
CA GLN A 166 -19.18 -12.54 -23.57
C GLN A 166 -19.41 -13.73 -22.64
N ARG A 167 -18.77 -14.87 -22.90
CA ARG A 167 -18.85 -16.07 -22.04
C ARG A 167 -18.29 -15.77 -20.65
N ASP A 168 -17.14 -15.11 -20.56
CA ASP A 168 -16.49 -14.79 -19.29
C ASP A 168 -17.25 -13.72 -18.51
N GLU A 169 -17.82 -12.71 -19.18
CA GLU A 169 -18.69 -11.72 -18.56
C GLU A 169 -19.96 -12.34 -17.98
N ASN A 170 -20.59 -13.28 -18.70
CA ASN A 170 -21.75 -14.00 -18.20
C ASN A 170 -21.41 -14.82 -16.95
N LEU A 171 -20.32 -15.58 -17.02
CA LEU A 171 -19.82 -16.38 -15.90
C LEU A 171 -19.49 -15.50 -14.69
N LYS A 172 -18.82 -14.35 -14.91
CA LYS A 172 -18.53 -13.37 -13.87
C LYS A 172 -19.80 -12.84 -13.21
N LYS A 173 -20.83 -12.49 -13.99
CA LYS A 173 -22.14 -12.04 -13.46
C LYS A 173 -22.82 -13.13 -12.62
N MET A 174 -22.74 -14.40 -13.04
CA MET A 174 -23.28 -15.52 -12.28
C MET A 174 -22.54 -15.71 -10.95
N LEU A 175 -21.20 -15.66 -10.97
CA LEU A 175 -20.38 -15.78 -9.77
C LEU A 175 -20.62 -14.63 -8.78
N GLU A 176 -20.76 -13.39 -9.26
CA GLU A 176 -21.04 -12.26 -8.38
C GLU A 176 -22.39 -12.41 -7.67
N ARG A 177 -23.44 -12.84 -8.39
CA ARG A 177 -24.75 -13.13 -7.79
C ARG A 177 -24.69 -14.22 -6.72
N LEU A 178 -23.91 -15.27 -6.95
CA LEU A 178 -23.70 -16.33 -5.96
C LEU A 178 -22.97 -15.80 -4.71
N LYS A 179 -21.95 -14.96 -4.92
CA LYS A 179 -21.19 -14.33 -3.84
C LYS A 179 -22.05 -13.36 -3.01
N GLU A 180 -22.86 -12.54 -3.65
CA GLU A 180 -23.85 -11.66 -3.00
C GLU A 180 -24.84 -12.49 -2.14
N HIS A 181 -25.32 -13.61 -2.69
CA HIS A 181 -26.20 -14.51 -1.95
C HIS A 181 -25.51 -15.13 -0.73
N GLU A 182 -24.26 -15.61 -0.88
CA GLU A 182 -23.48 -16.13 0.25
C GLU A 182 -23.25 -15.07 1.34
N GLU A 183 -22.99 -13.83 0.95
CA GLU A 183 -22.83 -12.72 1.87
C GLU A 183 -24.12 -12.42 2.63
N GLN A 184 -25.26 -12.41 1.93
CA GLN A 184 -26.56 -12.24 2.56
C GLN A 184 -26.87 -13.38 3.55
N VAL A 185 -26.58 -14.64 3.19
CA VAL A 185 -26.69 -15.79 4.09
C VAL A 185 -25.80 -15.60 5.33
N ARG A 186 -24.55 -15.16 5.15
CA ARG A 186 -23.63 -14.89 6.26
C ARG A 186 -24.16 -13.80 7.18
N LYS A 187 -24.72 -12.72 6.62
CA LYS A 187 -25.33 -11.61 7.37
C LYS A 187 -26.53 -12.09 8.19
N VAL A 188 -27.42 -12.89 7.59
CA VAL A 188 -28.56 -13.48 8.31
C VAL A 188 -28.10 -14.41 9.43
N LYS A 189 -27.13 -15.30 9.17
CA LYS A 189 -26.56 -16.19 10.20
C LYS A 189 -25.96 -15.39 11.36
N SER A 190 -25.17 -14.36 11.06
CA SER A 190 -24.57 -13.49 12.08
C SER A 190 -25.64 -12.76 12.90
N SER A 191 -26.65 -12.17 12.26
CA SER A 191 -27.75 -11.49 12.95
C SER A 191 -28.54 -12.44 13.86
N ASN A 192 -28.84 -13.65 13.39
CA ASN A 192 -29.52 -14.67 14.19
C ASN A 192 -28.66 -15.14 15.36
N ASN A 193 -27.35 -15.28 15.18
CA ASN A 193 -26.42 -15.65 16.25
C ASN A 193 -26.38 -14.57 17.35
N THR A 194 -26.31 -13.28 16.96
CA THR A 194 -26.40 -12.17 17.92
C THR A 194 -27.71 -12.20 18.70
N LYS A 195 -28.86 -12.37 18.02
CA LYS A 195 -30.16 -12.49 18.70
C LYS A 195 -30.20 -13.68 19.68
N LEU A 196 -29.62 -14.81 19.30
CA LEU A 196 -29.54 -15.99 20.16
C LEU A 196 -28.67 -15.71 21.40
N GLN A 197 -27.53 -15.05 21.21
CA GLN A 197 -26.64 -14.64 22.29
C GLN A 197 -27.34 -13.66 23.24
N ASP A 198 -28.05 -12.66 22.71
CA ASP A 198 -28.82 -11.69 23.50
C ASP A 198 -29.93 -12.38 24.30
N LEU A 199 -30.66 -13.32 23.70
CA LEU A 199 -31.65 -14.13 24.40
C LEU A 199 -31.00 -14.97 25.51
N GLY A 200 -29.86 -15.60 25.24
CA GLY A 200 -29.07 -16.33 26.24
C GLY A 200 -28.68 -15.44 27.41
N ASN A 201 -28.14 -14.25 27.14
CA ASN A 201 -27.77 -13.27 28.16
C ASN A 201 -28.99 -12.78 28.95
N ALA A 202 -30.14 -12.57 28.31
CA ALA A 202 -31.38 -12.16 28.96
C ALA A 202 -31.90 -13.26 29.92
N ILE A 203 -31.86 -14.53 29.50
CA ILE A 203 -32.21 -15.68 30.34
C ILE A 203 -31.28 -15.76 31.55
N LEU A 204 -29.95 -15.71 31.33
CA LEU A 204 -28.96 -15.71 32.41
C LEU A 204 -29.19 -14.57 33.41
N THR A 205 -29.43 -13.36 32.91
CA THR A 205 -29.75 -12.19 33.74
C THR A 205 -30.98 -12.45 34.61
N LYS A 206 -32.06 -12.98 34.03
CA LYS A 206 -33.29 -13.32 34.78
C LYS A 206 -33.04 -14.42 35.82
N LEU A 207 -32.23 -15.43 35.52
CA LEU A 207 -31.87 -16.47 36.48
C LEU A 207 -31.07 -15.92 37.67
N VAL A 208 -30.11 -15.03 37.40
CA VAL A 208 -29.34 -14.34 38.46
C VAL A 208 -30.25 -13.46 39.31
N GLN A 209 -31.14 -12.68 38.71
CA GLN A 209 -32.12 -11.88 39.45
C GLN A 209 -33.04 -12.75 40.32
N ALA A 210 -33.56 -13.86 39.78
CA ALA A 210 -34.38 -14.79 40.54
C ALA A 210 -33.62 -15.43 41.72
N ARG A 211 -32.35 -15.81 41.49
CA ARG A 211 -31.44 -16.30 42.54
C ARG A 211 -31.23 -15.26 43.63
N ASN A 212 -30.88 -14.03 43.27
CA ASN A 212 -30.64 -12.95 44.23
C ASN A 212 -31.90 -12.64 45.03
N ARG A 213 -33.08 -12.63 44.39
CA ARG A 213 -34.35 -12.43 45.08
C ARG A 213 -34.64 -13.57 46.06
N ARG A 214 -34.34 -14.82 45.70
CA ARG A 214 -34.46 -15.96 46.61
C ARG A 214 -33.53 -15.82 47.80
N GLU A 215 -32.25 -15.49 47.57
CA GLU A 215 -31.26 -15.27 48.63
C GLU A 215 -31.65 -14.11 49.55
N GLN A 216 -32.19 -13.01 49.01
CA GLN A 216 -32.73 -11.90 49.80
C GLN A 216 -33.90 -12.32 50.68
N ILE A 217 -34.88 -13.04 50.12
CA ILE A 217 -36.02 -13.55 50.90
C ILE A 217 -35.53 -14.49 52.00
N GLU A 218 -34.57 -15.38 51.69
CA GLU A 218 -33.98 -16.29 52.68
C GLU A 218 -33.26 -15.54 53.80
N GLN A 219 -32.44 -14.54 53.47
CA GLN A 219 -31.78 -13.66 54.44
C GLN A 219 -32.80 -12.90 55.30
N GLU A 220 -33.84 -12.34 54.71
CA GLU A 220 -34.92 -11.66 55.44
C GLU A 220 -35.64 -12.60 56.41
N GLN A 221 -35.94 -13.84 55.98
CA GLN A 221 -36.56 -14.84 56.86
C GLN A 221 -35.62 -15.25 57.99
N LEU A 222 -34.33 -15.44 57.70
CA LEU A 222 -33.31 -15.77 58.69
C LEU A 222 -33.16 -14.65 59.72
N GLU A 223 -33.12 -13.39 59.29
CA GLU A 223 -33.08 -12.22 60.19
C GLU A 223 -34.36 -12.09 61.03
N LYS A 224 -35.54 -12.35 60.45
CA LYS A 224 -36.81 -12.42 61.21
C LYS A 224 -36.76 -13.50 62.28
N LEU A 225 -36.26 -14.69 61.96
CA LEU A 225 -36.10 -15.79 62.92
C LEU A 225 -35.07 -15.46 64.01
N LYS A 226 -33.92 -14.87 63.66
CA LYS A 226 -32.93 -14.39 64.65
C LYS A 226 -33.56 -13.39 65.62
N LYS A 227 -34.29 -12.39 65.10
CA LYS A 227 -34.99 -11.39 65.91
C LYS A 227 -36.09 -12.02 66.78
N ASN A 228 -36.81 -13.01 66.26
CA ASN A 228 -37.82 -13.71 67.04
C ASN A 228 -37.21 -14.57 68.16
N ASN A 229 -36.04 -15.17 67.93
CA ASN A 229 -35.31 -15.94 68.94
C ASN A 229 -34.57 -15.04 69.95
N SER A 230 -34.16 -13.83 69.58
CA SER A 230 -33.56 -12.87 70.51
C SER A 230 -34.60 -12.26 71.46
N ARG A 231 -35.85 -12.08 71.02
CA ARG A 231 -36.95 -11.51 71.83
C ARG A 231 -37.20 -12.24 73.16
N PRO A 232 -37.29 -13.58 73.24
CA PRO A 232 -37.37 -14.31 74.50
C PRO A 232 -36.17 -14.03 75.39
N PHE A 233 -34.96 -14.00 74.82
CA PHE A 233 -33.74 -13.74 75.58
C PHE A 233 -33.67 -12.29 76.10
N GLU A 234 -34.10 -11.31 75.29
CA GLU A 234 -34.24 -9.91 75.70
C GLU A 234 -35.30 -9.73 76.78
N LYS A 235 -36.47 -10.37 76.64
CA LYS A 235 -37.52 -10.39 77.68
C LYS A 235 -37.02 -11.07 78.95
N GLN A 236 -36.30 -12.18 78.84
CA GLN A 236 -35.69 -12.87 79.97
C GLN A 236 -34.69 -11.96 80.68
N LYS A 237 -33.79 -11.29 79.93
CA LYS A 237 -32.85 -10.30 80.49
C LYS A 237 -33.57 -9.15 81.19
N SER A 238 -34.66 -8.64 80.62
CA SER A 238 -35.46 -7.57 81.22
C SER A 238 -36.18 -8.01 82.50
N VAL A 239 -36.74 -9.22 82.51
CA VAL A 239 -37.36 -9.82 83.71
C VAL A 239 -36.29 -10.05 84.79
N GLU A 240 -35.14 -10.59 84.42
CA GLU A 240 -34.02 -10.85 85.33
C GLU A 240 -33.46 -9.54 85.91
N SER A 241 -33.30 -8.49 85.09
CA SER A 241 -32.99 -7.13 85.54
C SER A 241 -34.02 -6.60 86.54
N THR A 242 -35.31 -6.84 86.32
CA THR A 242 -36.38 -6.37 87.22
C THR A 242 -36.39 -7.16 88.53
N ILE A 243 -36.12 -8.47 88.48
CA ILE A 243 -35.95 -9.32 89.66
C ILE A 243 -34.75 -8.84 90.48
N GLU A 244 -33.62 -8.54 89.82
CA GLU A 244 -32.42 -8.10 90.51
C GLU A 244 -32.60 -6.72 91.17
N SER A 245 -33.31 -5.80 90.50
CA SER A 245 -33.73 -4.53 91.12
C SER A 245 -34.59 -4.76 92.36
N ARG A 246 -35.59 -5.65 92.28
CA ARG A 246 -36.46 -5.97 93.44
C ARG A 246 -35.71 -6.68 94.57
N LYS A 247 -34.77 -7.57 94.27
CA LYS A 247 -33.91 -8.18 95.29
C LYS A 247 -33.10 -7.11 96.02
N SER A 248 -32.50 -6.18 95.28
CA SER A 248 -31.78 -5.04 95.86
C SER A 248 -32.70 -4.19 96.75
N GLU A 249 -33.92 -3.89 96.30
CA GLU A 249 -34.92 -3.17 97.10
C GLU A 249 -35.29 -3.92 98.39
N VAL A 250 -35.49 -5.24 98.32
CA VAL A 250 -35.81 -6.08 99.49
C VAL A 250 -34.62 -6.17 100.45
N ILE A 251 -33.39 -6.31 99.94
CA ILE A 251 -32.18 -6.29 100.77
C ILE A 251 -32.08 -4.97 101.52
N ASN A 252 -32.22 -3.84 100.82
CA ASN A 252 -32.22 -2.51 101.43
C ASN A 252 -33.32 -2.36 102.48
N LEU A 253 -34.52 -2.92 102.24
CA LEU A 253 -35.61 -2.90 103.22
C LEU A 253 -35.29 -3.74 104.47
N ILE A 254 -34.65 -4.91 104.30
CA ILE A 254 -34.24 -5.77 105.41
C ILE A 254 -33.13 -5.11 106.22
N GLU A 255 -32.11 -4.55 105.57
CA GLU A 255 -31.03 -3.81 106.25
C GLU A 255 -31.59 -2.64 107.06
N ASN A 256 -32.53 -1.89 106.51
CA ASN A 256 -33.17 -0.78 107.22
C ASN A 256 -33.99 -1.28 108.43
N LYS A 257 -34.72 -2.39 108.29
CA LYS A 257 -35.43 -3.02 109.42
C LYS A 257 -34.47 -3.56 110.49
N LEU A 258 -33.33 -4.14 110.10
CA LEU A 258 -32.30 -4.61 111.03
C LEU A 258 -31.66 -3.44 111.78
N CYS A 259 -31.36 -2.34 111.09
CA CYS A 259 -30.87 -1.11 111.71
C CYS A 259 -31.86 -0.55 112.75
N ILE A 260 -33.15 -0.51 112.42
CA ILE A 260 -34.21 -0.12 113.37
C ILE A 260 -34.28 -1.09 114.55
N ALA A 261 -34.18 -2.40 114.31
CA ALA A 261 -34.19 -3.41 115.37
C ALA A 261 -32.96 -3.28 116.31
N GLU A 262 -31.78 -2.98 115.77
CA GLU A 262 -30.58 -2.66 116.55
C GLU A 262 -30.77 -1.42 117.41
N GLN A 263 -31.30 -0.33 116.86
CA GLN A 263 -31.62 0.88 117.63
C GLN A 263 -32.61 0.59 118.77
N ILE A 264 -33.62 -0.25 118.55
CA ILE A 264 -34.56 -0.66 119.60
C ILE A 264 -33.85 -1.52 120.65
N ARG A 265 -33.01 -2.47 120.24
CA ARG A 265 -32.26 -3.34 121.15
C ARG A 265 -31.30 -2.54 122.02
N GLU A 266 -30.64 -1.55 121.46
CA GLU A 266 -29.72 -0.65 122.16
C GLU A 266 -30.46 0.24 123.17
N LYS A 267 -31.63 0.78 122.80
CA LYS A 267 -32.53 1.48 123.74
C LYS A 267 -32.99 0.59 124.89
N VAL A 268 -33.30 -0.69 124.62
CA VAL A 268 -33.71 -1.65 125.67
C VAL A 268 -32.53 -2.00 126.59
N ILE A 269 -31.32 -2.17 126.04
CA ILE A 269 -30.11 -2.39 126.83
C ILE A 269 -29.84 -1.17 127.73
N GLN A 270 -29.93 0.05 127.20
CA GLN A 270 -29.81 1.29 127.99
C GLN A 270 -30.83 1.35 129.13
N LYS A 271 -32.11 1.03 128.86
CA LYS A 271 -33.13 0.94 129.91
C LYS A 271 -32.82 -0.12 130.97
N LYS A 272 -32.31 -1.30 130.60
CA LYS A 272 -31.93 -2.34 131.55
C LYS A 272 -30.73 -1.93 132.42
N VAL A 273 -29.76 -1.21 131.85
CA VAL A 273 -28.62 -0.65 132.59
C VAL A 273 -29.07 0.40 133.60
N GLU A 274 -30.01 1.29 133.24
CA GLU A 274 -30.63 2.24 134.19
C GLU A 274 -31.37 1.53 135.32
N LEU A 275 -32.10 0.46 135.01
CA LEU A 275 -32.86 -0.31 136.00
C LEU A 275 -31.93 -1.05 136.97
N ALA A 276 -30.78 -1.55 136.50
CA ALA A 276 -29.73 -2.11 137.34
C ALA A 276 -29.07 -1.06 138.25
N LYS A 277 -28.87 0.17 137.75
CA LYS A 277 -28.40 1.30 138.60
C LYS A 277 -29.37 1.61 139.73
N LYS A 278 -30.68 1.69 139.44
CA LYS A 278 -31.73 1.88 140.47
C LYS A 278 -31.82 0.73 141.46
N HIS A 279 -31.64 -0.52 141.01
CA HIS A 279 -31.64 -1.68 141.91
C HIS A 279 -30.44 -1.65 142.87
N ASN A 280 -29.29 -1.12 142.44
CA ASN A 280 -28.11 -0.97 143.31
C ASN A 280 -28.29 0.14 144.35
N GLU A 281 -28.97 1.24 144.00
CA GLU A 281 -29.39 2.29 144.94
C GLU A 281 -30.35 1.74 146.01
N HIS A 282 -31.37 0.98 145.59
CA HIS A 282 -32.32 0.35 146.51
C HIS A 282 -31.67 -0.72 147.42
N LEU A 283 -30.62 -1.42 146.96
CA LEU A 283 -29.89 -2.39 147.77
C LEU A 283 -29.07 -1.71 148.88
N ASN A 284 -28.57 -0.49 148.64
CA ASN A 284 -27.95 0.34 149.67
C ASN A 284 -28.97 0.85 150.71
N GLU A 285 -30.18 1.23 150.30
CA GLU A 285 -31.26 1.62 151.22
C GLU A 285 -31.77 0.44 152.09
N VAL A 286 -31.83 -0.77 151.52
CA VAL A 286 -32.23 -2.00 152.26
C VAL A 286 -31.17 -2.43 153.29
N LYS A 287 -29.88 -2.23 152.99
CA LYS A 287 -28.81 -2.45 153.99
C LYS A 287 -28.92 -1.49 155.18
N GLN A 288 -29.33 -0.25 154.94
CA GLN A 288 -29.49 0.76 155.98
C GLN A 288 -30.72 0.48 156.88
N THR A 289 -31.81 -0.05 156.32
CA THR A 289 -33.03 -0.42 157.07
C THR A 289 -32.91 -1.73 157.85
N LEU A 290 -32.11 -2.70 157.39
CA LEU A 290 -31.87 -3.96 158.14
C LEU A 290 -30.94 -3.76 159.35
N GLY A 291 -30.07 -2.75 159.34
CA GLY A 291 -29.28 -2.34 160.52
C GLY A 291 -30.17 -1.83 161.66
N ASN A 292 -31.20 -1.05 161.34
CA ASN A 292 -32.13 -0.48 162.31
C ASN A 292 -33.09 -1.53 162.91
N ARG A 293 -33.48 -2.56 162.15
CA ARG A 293 -34.35 -3.65 162.65
C ARG A 293 -33.65 -4.61 163.62
N LYS A 294 -32.32 -4.77 163.51
CA LYS A 294 -31.55 -5.60 164.45
C LYS A 294 -31.43 -4.96 165.83
N SER A 295 -31.34 -3.63 165.95
CA SER A 295 -31.29 -2.95 167.26
C SER A 295 -32.64 -3.02 167.98
N GLU A 296 -33.76 -2.92 167.27
CA GLU A 296 -35.11 -3.03 167.87
C GLU A 296 -35.46 -4.45 168.38
N GLN A 297 -34.91 -5.49 167.75
CA GLN A 297 -35.19 -6.88 168.15
C GLN A 297 -34.43 -7.30 169.41
N VAL A 298 -33.26 -6.69 169.68
CA VAL A 298 -32.47 -6.88 170.93
C VAL A 298 -33.23 -6.28 172.12
N ASN A 299 -33.75 -5.06 172.01
CA ASN A 299 -34.56 -4.43 173.07
C ASN A 299 -35.84 -5.21 173.41
N LYS A 300 -36.39 -5.96 172.44
CA LYS A 300 -37.59 -6.80 172.64
C LYS A 300 -37.29 -8.09 173.41
N ILE A 301 -36.07 -8.60 173.34
CA ILE A 301 -35.61 -9.77 174.10
C ILE A 301 -35.38 -9.37 175.56
N GLU A 302 -34.85 -8.18 175.80
CA GLU A 302 -34.55 -7.66 177.14
C GLU A 302 -35.82 -7.44 177.99
N ASN A 303 -36.83 -6.76 177.45
CA ASN A 303 -38.08 -6.47 178.19
C ASN A 303 -38.93 -7.71 178.53
N LYS A 304 -38.82 -8.79 177.74
CA LYS A 304 -39.60 -10.02 177.98
C LYS A 304 -38.99 -10.90 179.07
N LEU A 305 -37.66 -10.87 179.22
CA LEU A 305 -36.96 -11.55 180.31
C LEU A 305 -37.36 -10.94 181.66
N THR A 306 -37.41 -9.61 181.77
CA THR A 306 -37.81 -8.90 183.00
C THR A 306 -39.25 -9.19 183.43
N ALA A 307 -40.19 -9.28 182.47
CA ALA A 307 -41.60 -9.55 182.76
C ALA A 307 -41.89 -11.01 183.17
N ALA A 308 -41.11 -11.97 182.65
CA ALA A 308 -41.29 -13.38 183.00
C ALA A 308 -40.73 -13.71 184.39
N GLU A 309 -39.63 -13.06 184.79
CA GLU A 309 -39.06 -13.18 186.14
C GLU A 309 -40.04 -12.71 187.23
N GLN A 310 -40.75 -11.60 187.00
CA GLN A 310 -41.81 -11.14 187.90
C GLN A 310 -42.97 -12.14 188.06
N LYS A 311 -43.29 -12.92 187.01
CA LYS A 311 -44.37 -13.93 187.04
C LYS A 311 -43.98 -15.20 187.80
N ARG A 312 -42.70 -15.58 187.74
CA ARG A 312 -42.13 -16.67 188.57
C ARG A 312 -42.24 -16.36 190.06
N GLU A 313 -42.13 -15.09 190.42
CA GLU A 313 -42.21 -14.62 191.81
C GLU A 313 -43.66 -14.60 192.35
N GLN A 314 -44.63 -14.23 191.52
CA GLN A 314 -46.05 -14.24 191.89
C GLN A 314 -46.63 -15.65 192.11
N GLU A 315 -46.28 -16.66 191.30
CA GLU A 315 -46.79 -18.02 191.53
C GLU A 315 -46.13 -18.74 192.71
N MET A 316 -44.87 -18.41 193.01
CA MET A 316 -44.25 -18.84 194.26
C MET A 316 -44.93 -18.27 195.51
N GLN A 317 -45.58 -17.11 195.43
CA GLN A 317 -46.46 -16.62 196.51
C GLN A 317 -47.78 -17.40 196.61
N LYS A 318 -48.32 -17.91 195.49
CA LYS A 318 -49.48 -18.81 195.50
C LYS A 318 -49.19 -20.22 196.03
N LYS A 319 -47.93 -20.71 195.97
CA LYS A 319 -47.51 -21.92 196.71
C LYS A 319 -47.98 -21.90 198.17
N LEU A 320 -47.98 -20.75 198.83
CA LEU A 320 -48.06 -20.71 200.30
C LEU A 320 -49.48 -20.73 200.87
N GLU A 321 -50.51 -20.40 200.08
CA GLU A 321 -51.90 -20.38 200.57
C GLU A 321 -52.63 -21.72 200.47
N HIS A 322 -52.37 -22.55 199.44
CA HIS A 322 -53.17 -23.77 199.24
C HIS A 322 -52.66 -24.96 200.05
N ILE A 323 -51.35 -25.00 200.32
CA ILE A 323 -50.74 -25.90 201.31
C ILE A 323 -51.38 -25.69 202.70
N LYS A 324 -51.77 -24.46 203.07
CA LYS A 324 -52.52 -24.14 204.31
C LYS A 324 -54.00 -24.59 204.32
N LYS A 325 -54.63 -24.91 203.18
CA LYS A 325 -56.06 -25.24 203.11
C LYS A 325 -56.38 -26.73 203.13
N HIS A 326 -55.62 -27.62 202.48
CA HIS A 326 -55.90 -29.07 202.51
C HIS A 326 -55.30 -29.79 203.71
N GLU A 327 -54.41 -29.13 204.44
CA GLU A 327 -54.11 -29.42 205.85
C GLU A 327 -55.41 -29.49 206.71
N LYS A 328 -56.46 -28.70 206.38
CA LYS A 328 -57.81 -28.83 206.98
C LYS A 328 -58.64 -30.05 206.50
N HIS A 329 -58.35 -30.66 205.34
CA HIS A 329 -59.12 -31.83 204.85
C HIS A 329 -58.50 -33.17 205.27
N ALA A 330 -57.18 -33.20 205.48
CA ALA A 330 -56.52 -34.28 206.22
C ALA A 330 -57.14 -34.48 207.62
N GLU A 331 -57.93 -33.53 208.13
CA GLU A 331 -58.56 -33.54 209.45
C GLU A 331 -60.02 -34.07 209.44
N LEU A 332 -60.75 -34.00 208.32
CA LEU A 332 -62.19 -34.30 208.28
C LEU A 332 -62.52 -35.80 208.10
N VAL A 333 -61.86 -36.58 207.24
CA VAL A 333 -62.28 -37.99 206.97
C VAL A 333 -61.51 -39.04 207.80
N ARG A 334 -60.54 -38.59 208.61
CA ARG A 334 -60.23 -39.22 209.91
C ARG A 334 -61.49 -39.39 210.80
N GLN A 335 -62.63 -38.77 210.47
CA GLN A 335 -63.94 -38.95 211.15
C GLN A 335 -64.89 -39.98 210.50
N ASN A 336 -64.72 -40.40 209.24
CA ASN A 336 -65.47 -41.54 208.64
C ASN A 336 -64.68 -42.87 208.57
N LYS A 337 -63.52 -42.89 209.24
CA LYS A 337 -63.37 -43.74 210.43
C LYS A 337 -64.70 -44.34 210.91
N ALA A 338 -64.57 -45.55 211.43
CA ALA A 338 -65.46 -46.10 212.46
C ALA A 338 -66.82 -46.67 212.04
N VAL A 339 -67.26 -46.66 210.78
CA VAL A 339 -68.60 -47.22 210.50
C VAL A 339 -68.64 -48.71 210.11
N LEU A 340 -67.97 -49.24 209.06
CA LEU A 340 -68.21 -50.65 208.69
C LEU A 340 -66.97 -51.35 208.10
N ALA A 341 -66.12 -52.01 208.90
CA ALA A 341 -66.33 -53.36 209.42
C ALA A 341 -66.33 -54.41 208.29
N ALA A 342 -65.40 -55.37 208.29
CA ALA A 342 -65.53 -56.49 209.20
C ALA A 342 -66.95 -57.11 209.20
N LYS A 343 -67.49 -57.39 208.00
CA LYS A 343 -67.84 -58.79 207.71
C LYS A 343 -66.95 -59.29 206.58
N ALA A 344 -65.97 -60.08 207.00
CA ALA A 344 -64.95 -60.78 206.24
C ALA A 344 -65.59 -61.92 205.38
N PRO A 345 -64.79 -62.89 204.88
CA PRO A 345 -63.81 -62.81 203.80
C PRO A 345 -64.08 -63.93 202.75
N SER A 346 -63.09 -64.24 201.91
CA SER A 346 -62.98 -65.43 201.02
C SER A 346 -63.67 -65.36 199.65
N SER A 347 -62.85 -65.39 198.60
CA SER A 347 -62.89 -66.40 197.53
C SER A 347 -61.87 -66.03 196.43
N GLY A 348 -60.92 -66.95 196.18
CA GLY A 348 -60.16 -67.07 194.93
C GLY A 348 -58.85 -66.32 194.88
#